data_AF-A0A821Z1Y1-F1
#
_entry.id   AF-A0A821Z1Y1-F1
#
_cell.length_a   1.000
_cell.length_b   1.000
_cell.length_c   1.000
_cell.angle_alpha   90.00
_cell.angle_beta   90.00
_cell.angle_gamma   90.00
#
_symmetry.space_group_name_H-M   'P 1'
#
loop_
_entity.id
_entity.type
_entity.pdbx_description
1 polymer ?
#
loop_
_entity_poly.entity_id
_entity_poly.type
_entity_poly.pdbx_seq_one_letter_code
_entity_poly.pdbx_strand_id
1 'polypeptide(L)' 'IEFGFRCRWLSYSRIHVPGHTQGSIVCYYPKKKALFTGDLIYECGHGPILADWLPPSSARDYLRSSNRMLDWLQETDIEW' A
#
# COMPACT_ATOMS: atom_id res chain seq x y z
N ILE A 1 -14.28 -4.62 -2.27
CA ILE A 1 -14.03 -5.76 -3.21
C ILE A 1 -12.54 -6.05 -3.16
N GLU A 2 -12.11 -7.01 -2.35
CA GLU A 2 -10.73 -7.54 -2.42
C GLU A 2 -10.63 -8.50 -3.61
N PHE A 3 -9.63 -8.31 -4.46
CA PHE A 3 -9.31 -9.25 -5.52
C PHE A 3 -8.07 -10.05 -5.12
N GLY A 4 -8.23 -11.34 -4.84
CA GLY A 4 -7.10 -12.26 -4.63
C GLY A 4 -6.39 -12.57 -5.95
N PHE A 5 -5.07 -12.40 -6.01
CA PHE A 5 -4.25 -12.88 -7.13
C PHE A 5 -3.45 -14.10 -6.69
N ARG A 6 -3.42 -15.12 -7.54
CA ARG A 6 -2.66 -16.35 -7.31
C ARG A 6 -1.45 -16.32 -8.22
N CYS A 7 -0.34 -15.76 -7.75
CA CYS A 7 0.96 -16.21 -8.26
C CYS A 7 1.07 -17.69 -7.87
N ARG A 8 1.55 -18.55 -8.77
CA ARG A 8 1.34 -20.02 -8.80
C ARG A 8 1.55 -20.80 -7.47
N TRP A 9 2.11 -20.18 -6.43
CA TRP A 9 2.42 -20.75 -5.12
C TRP A 9 2.12 -19.87 -3.90
N LEU A 10 1.54 -18.67 -4.07
CA LEU A 10 1.46 -17.66 -3.02
C LEU A 10 0.12 -16.90 -3.07
N SER A 11 -0.57 -16.83 -1.94
CA SER A 11 -1.78 -16.02 -1.74
C SER A 11 -1.38 -14.66 -1.15
N TYR A 12 -1.80 -13.58 -1.79
CA TYR A 12 -1.62 -12.21 -1.31
C TYR A 12 -2.93 -11.42 -1.42
N SER A 13 -3.21 -10.56 -0.43
CA SER A 13 -4.23 -9.50 -0.55
C SER A 13 -3.61 -8.29 -1.26
N ARG A 14 -4.44 -7.58 -2.04
CA ARG A 14 -4.00 -6.41 -2.80
C ARG A 14 -4.91 -5.24 -2.54
N ILE A 15 -4.29 -4.10 -2.27
CA ILE A 15 -4.98 -2.87 -1.88
C ILE A 15 -4.59 -1.81 -2.89
N HIS A 16 -5.58 -1.24 -3.59
CA HIS A 16 -5.33 -0.16 -4.53
C HIS A 16 -5.11 1.15 -3.79
N VAL A 17 -3.93 1.75 -4.02
CA VAL A 17 -3.40 2.89 -3.27
C VAL A 17 -2.85 3.97 -4.22
N PRO A 18 -3.71 4.65 -5.00
CA PRO A 18 -3.26 5.73 -5.88
C PRO A 18 -2.55 6.84 -5.07
N GLY A 19 -1.56 7.48 -5.68
CA GLY A 19 -0.75 8.49 -5.03
C GLY A 19 0.49 8.77 -5.86
N HIS A 20 1.47 7.87 -5.82
CA HIS A 20 2.65 7.93 -6.69
C HIS A 20 2.25 7.80 -8.15
N THR A 21 1.48 6.76 -8.46
CA THR A 21 0.85 6.54 -9.76
C THR A 21 -0.61 6.15 -9.56
N GLN A 22 -1.45 6.34 -10.58
CA GLN A 22 -2.85 5.92 -10.55
C GLN A 22 -3.02 4.40 -10.40
N GLY A 23 -2.02 3.62 -10.83
CA GLY A 23 -2.02 2.15 -10.77
C GLY A 23 -1.33 1.55 -9.53
N SER A 24 -0.92 2.37 -8.56
CA SER A 24 -0.17 1.90 -7.39
C SER A 24 -0.98 0.91 -6.53
N ILE A 25 -0.34 -0.18 -6.10
CA ILE A 25 -0.93 -1.21 -5.24
C ILE A 25 0.00 -1.57 -4.09
N VAL A 26 -0.58 -1.95 -2.97
CA VAL A 26 0.10 -2.62 -1.85
C VAL A 26 -0.24 -4.10 -1.90
N CYS A 27 0.75 -4.95 -1.60
CA CYS A 27 0.58 -6.40 -1.52
C CYS A 27 0.89 -6.88 -0.09
N TYR A 28 -0.07 -7.55 0.55
CA TYR A 28 0.12 -8.18 1.86
C TYR A 28 0.36 -9.68 1.72
N TYR A 29 1.42 -10.17 2.34
CA TYR A 29 1.80 -11.58 2.39
C TYR A 29 1.69 -12.17 3.80
N PRO A 30 0.55 -12.78 4.15
CA PRO A 30 0.30 -13.22 5.51
C PRO A 30 1.30 -14.28 5.99
N LYS A 31 1.66 -15.25 5.14
CA LYS A 31 2.59 -16.34 5.52
C LYS A 31 3.99 -15.83 5.91
N LYS A 32 4.37 -14.63 5.47
CA LYS A 32 5.67 -14.02 5.81
C LYS A 32 5.54 -12.75 6.64
N LYS A 33 4.31 -12.39 7.05
CA LYS A 33 4.03 -11.13 7.76
C LYS A 33 4.68 -9.92 7.07
N ALA A 34 4.64 -9.94 5.73
CA ALA A 34 5.35 -8.97 4.90
C ALA A 34 4.35 -8.11 4.13
N LEU A 35 4.57 -6.79 4.16
CA LEU A 35 3.75 -5.81 3.47
C LEU A 35 4.64 -5.06 2.46
N PHE A 36 4.34 -5.23 1.18
CA PHE A 36 5.05 -4.54 0.10
C PHE A 36 4.25 -3.31 -0.29
N THR A 37 4.72 -2.14 0.12
CA THR A 37 4.02 -0.85 -0.03
C THR A 37 4.35 -0.13 -1.33
N GLY A 38 5.39 -0.56 -2.04
CA GLY A 38 5.96 0.20 -3.15
C GLY A 38 6.32 1.61 -2.70
N ASP A 39 5.98 2.59 -3.52
CA ASP A 39 6.31 4.00 -3.32
C ASP A 39 5.34 4.75 -2.39
N LEU A 40 4.47 4.03 -1.65
CA LEU A 40 3.49 4.63 -0.73
C LEU A 40 4.11 5.05 0.61
N ILE A 41 4.98 4.21 1.19
CA ILE A 41 5.57 4.40 2.52
C ILE A 41 7.08 4.18 2.41
N TYR A 42 7.83 5.09 3.01
CA TYR A 42 9.29 5.04 3.07
C TYR A 42 9.77 5.14 4.52
N GLU A 43 10.89 4.48 4.81
CA GLU A 43 11.62 4.72 6.04
C GLU A 43 12.39 6.04 5.91
N CYS A 44 11.74 7.13 6.29
CA CYS A 44 12.31 8.47 6.22
C CYS A 44 12.58 8.95 7.65
N GLY A 45 13.84 8.90 8.08
CA GLY A 45 14.23 9.22 9.46
C GLY A 45 13.68 10.56 9.99
N HIS A 46 13.53 11.59 9.14
CA HIS A 46 12.96 12.89 9.51
C HIS A 46 11.82 13.30 8.57
N GLY A 47 10.61 12.83 8.86
CA GLY A 47 9.37 13.30 8.24
C GLY A 47 8.93 12.51 7.00
N PRO A 48 7.65 12.67 6.59
CA PRO A 48 7.11 11.94 5.45
C PRO A 48 7.73 12.46 4.15
N ILE A 49 8.41 11.58 3.41
CA ILE A 49 8.78 11.85 2.01
C ILE A 49 7.69 11.25 1.13
N LEU A 50 7.12 12.08 0.26
CA LEU A 50 6.22 11.63 -0.80
C LEU A 50 6.99 11.68 -2.12
N ALA A 51 6.90 10.60 -2.89
CA ALA A 51 7.36 10.62 -4.27
C ALA A 51 6.25 11.19 -5.16
N ASP A 52 6.11 12.51 -5.18
CA ASP A 52 5.02 13.21 -5.87
C ASP A 52 5.47 14.11 -7.04
N TRP A 53 6.75 14.04 -7.39
CA TRP A 53 7.34 14.85 -8.47
C TRP A 53 6.99 14.41 -9.88
N LEU A 54 6.30 13.26 -10.07
CA LEU A 54 5.88 12.81 -11.39
C LEU A 54 4.54 13.47 -11.79
N PRO A 55 4.33 13.80 -13.08
CA PRO A 55 3.07 14.40 -13.54
C PRO A 55 1.77 13.65 -13.13
N PRO A 56 1.70 12.30 -13.09
CA PRO A 56 0.50 11.60 -12.65
C PRO A 56 0.36 11.49 -11.13
N SER A 57 1.33 11.98 -10.35
CA SER A 57 1.29 11.89 -8.89
C SER A 57 0.32 12.88 -8.27
N SER A 58 -0.20 12.54 -7.08
CA SER A 58 -1.20 13.34 -6.37
C SER A 58 -1.03 13.17 -4.86
N ALA A 59 -0.57 14.22 -4.18
CA ALA A 59 -0.47 14.24 -2.71
C ALA A 59 -1.83 14.01 -2.03
N ARG A 60 -2.91 14.47 -2.65
CA ARG A 60 -4.29 14.22 -2.18
C ARG A 60 -4.61 12.72 -2.22
N ASP A 61 -4.21 12.03 -3.28
CA ASP A 61 -4.46 10.59 -3.40
C ASP A 61 -3.56 9.81 -2.44
N TYR A 62 -2.30 10.22 -2.24
CA TYR A 62 -1.43 9.68 -1.18
C TYR A 62 -2.11 9.73 0.19
N LEU A 63 -2.64 10.89 0.59
CA LEU A 63 -3.33 11.04 1.88
C LEU A 63 -4.56 10.13 1.98
N ARG A 64 -5.38 10.09 0.93
CA ARG A 64 -6.58 9.24 0.91
C ARG A 64 -6.21 7.76 0.99
N SER A 65 -5.20 7.34 0.24
CA SER A 65 -4.69 5.96 0.23
C SER A 65 -4.06 5.59 1.57
N SER A 66 -3.32 6.52 2.19
CA SER A 66 -2.71 6.32 3.51
C SER A 66 -3.77 6.15 4.59
N ASN A 67 -4.81 6.97 4.60
CA ASN A 67 -5.93 6.82 5.55
C ASN A 67 -6.65 5.48 5.36
N ARG A 68 -6.97 5.11 4.11
CA ARG A 68 -7.58 3.80 3.80
C ARG A 68 -6.68 2.63 4.23
N MET A 69 -5.37 2.80 4.13
CA MET A 69 -4.41 1.80 4.57
C MET A 69 -4.38 1.69 6.10
N LEU A 70 -4.45 2.81 6.82
CA LEU A 70 -4.57 2.80 8.29
C LEU A 70 -5.86 2.13 8.74
N ASP A 71 -6.99 2.44 8.09
CA ASP A 71 -8.28 1.80 8.38
C ASP A 71 -8.18 0.28 8.15
N TRP A 72 -7.62 -0.13 7.00
CA TRP A 72 -7.41 -1.55 6.68
C TRP A 72 -6.49 -2.26 7.69
N LEU A 73 -5.41 -1.60 8.14
CA LEU A 73 -4.50 -2.15 9.16
C LEU A 73 -5.18 -2.31 10.53
N GLN A 74 -6.16 -1.48 10.86
CA GLN A 74 -6.91 -1.57 12.12
C GLN A 74 -8.00 -2.64 12.07
N GLU A 75 -8.64 -2.80 10.92
CA GLU A 75 -9.74 -3.76 10.71
C GLU A 75 -9.24 -5.18 10.42
N THR A 76 -8.04 -5.30 9.82
CA THR A 76 -7.45 -6.59 9.49
C THR A 76 -6.74 -7.16 10.71
N ASP A 77 -7.12 -8.37 11.12
CA ASP A 77 -6.43 -9.14 12.15
C ASP A 77 -5.08 -9.65 11.62
N ILE A 78 -4.14 -8.73 11.46
CA ILE A 78 -2.77 -9.01 11.05
C ILE A 78 -2.02 -9.47 12.29
N GLU A 79 -1.70 -10.76 12.35
CA GLU A 79 -0.68 -11.27 13.28
C GLU A 79 0.69 -10.67 12.89
N TRP A 80 1.15 -9.67 13.64
CA TRP A 80 2.51 -9.10 13.53
C TRP A 80 3.59 -10.07 14.04
#